data_AF-A0A426K3A7-F1
#
_entry.id   AF-A0A426K3A7-F1
#
_cell.length_a   1.000
_cell.length_b   1.000
_cell.length_c   1.000
_cell.angle_alpha   90.00
_cell.angle_beta   90.00
_cell.angle_gamma   90.00
#
_symmetry.space_group_name_H-M   'P 1'
#
loop_
_entity.id
_entity.type
_entity.pdbx_description
1 polymer ?
#
loop_
_entity_poly.entity_id
_entity_poly.type
_entity_poly.pdbx_seq_one_letter_code
_entity_poly.pdbx_strand_id
1 'polypeptide(L)'
;MSSVDHSIVVPPRAAVPLFTRAEARAQRLSDHHIRRHFQRVAHGIYAVWDAAVTHELWCQALAVVLPADAIITGRSAANLYGLALPTIPSRCS
;
A
#
# COMPACT_ATOMS: atom_id res chain seq x y z
N MET A 1 -11.44 27.71 20.73
CA MET A 1 -11.21 27.49 19.28
C MET A 1 -10.30 26.29 19.15
N SER A 2 -10.86 25.15 18.76
CA SER A 2 -10.22 23.83 18.74
C SER A 2 -9.23 23.73 17.59
N SER A 3 -7.97 23.41 17.87
CA SER A 3 -6.99 23.00 16.86
C SER A 3 -6.64 21.55 17.13
N VAL A 4 -7.13 20.66 16.27
CA VAL A 4 -7.07 19.21 16.48
C VAL A 4 -5.72 18.71 15.96
N ASP A 5 -4.84 18.33 16.87
CA ASP A 5 -3.55 17.72 16.59
C ASP A 5 -3.76 16.28 16.11
N HIS A 6 -3.73 16.06 14.79
CA HIS A 6 -3.83 14.74 14.16
C HIS A 6 -2.47 14.23 13.69
N SER A 7 -1.45 14.40 14.53
CA SER A 7 -0.14 13.82 14.29
C SER A 7 -0.13 12.32 14.59
N ILE A 8 -0.85 11.52 13.79
CA ILE A 8 -0.57 10.08 13.72
C ILE A 8 0.68 9.92 12.84
N VAL A 9 1.85 10.15 13.45
CA VAL A 9 3.12 9.74 12.87
C VAL A 9 3.22 8.23 13.05
N VAL A 10 2.73 7.47 12.08
CA VAL A 10 3.03 6.03 12.00
C VAL A 10 4.52 5.91 11.70
N PRO A 11 5.33 5.27 12.57
CA PRO A 11 6.76 5.14 12.34
C PRO A 11 7.02 4.36 11.04
N PRO A 12 8.03 4.73 10.22
CA PRO A 12 8.34 3.97 9.02
C PRO A 12 8.95 2.63 9.44
N ARG A 13 8.10 1.60 9.53
CA ARG A 13 8.53 0.21 9.63
C ARG A 13 9.20 -0.13 8.30
N ALA A 14 10.52 0.12 8.22
CA ALA A 14 11.42 -0.11 7.08
C ALA A 14 10.67 -0.27 5.76
N ALA A 15 10.30 0.86 5.14
CA ALA A 15 9.52 0.87 3.91
C ALA A 15 10.20 -0.05 2.89
N VAL A 16 9.54 -1.16 2.58
CA VAL A 16 9.93 -1.99 1.45
C VAL A 16 9.98 -1.05 0.25
N PRO A 17 11.09 -0.98 -0.50
CA PRO A 17 11.18 -0.07 -1.62
C PRO A 17 10.15 -0.45 -2.67
N LEU A 18 9.07 0.33 -2.74
CA LEU A 18 8.07 0.29 -3.78
C LEU A 18 8.55 1.17 -4.92
N PHE A 19 8.29 0.73 -6.15
CA PHE A 19 8.54 1.54 -7.32
C PHE A 19 7.47 1.30 -8.38
N THR A 20 7.23 2.34 -9.17
CA THR A 20 6.30 2.34 -10.29
C THR A 20 6.97 1.79 -11.54
N ARG A 21 6.15 1.33 -12.50
CA ARG A 21 6.61 1.00 -13.85
C ARG A 21 7.33 2.19 -14.53
N ALA A 22 6.90 3.42 -14.25
CA ALA A 22 7.52 4.62 -14.81
C ALA A 22 8.95 4.82 -14.31
N GLU A 23 9.18 4.64 -13.01
CA GLU A 23 10.51 4.70 -12.39
C GLU A 23 11.42 3.58 -12.91
N ALA A 24 10.89 2.36 -13.06
CA ALA A 24 11.65 1.26 -13.64
C ALA A 24 12.09 1.57 -15.08
N ARG A 25 11.19 2.15 -15.89
CA ARG A 25 11.52 2.60 -17.25
C ARG A 25 12.55 3.72 -17.27
N ALA A 26 12.49 4.67 -16.32
CA ALA A 26 13.50 5.72 -16.18
C ALA A 26 14.89 5.13 -15.89
N GLN A 27 14.95 4.00 -15.18
CA GLN A 27 16.18 3.23 -14.93
C GLN A 27 16.53 2.24 -16.06
N ARG A 28 15.86 2.31 -17.21
CA ARG A 28 16.06 1.41 -18.37
C ARG A 28 15.77 -0.07 -18.09
N LEU A 29 14.96 -0.37 -17.07
CA LEU A 29 14.46 -1.71 -16.85
C LEU A 29 13.28 -1.97 -17.80
N SER A 30 13.31 -3.11 -18.48
CA SER A 30 12.22 -3.52 -19.37
C SER A 30 11.06 -4.12 -18.58
N ASP A 31 9.86 -4.08 -19.16
CA ASP A 31 8.66 -4.67 -18.55
C ASP A 31 8.82 -6.17 -18.30
N HIS A 32 9.55 -6.86 -19.17
CA HIS A 32 9.88 -8.28 -18.99
C HIS A 32 10.80 -8.48 -17.77
N HIS A 33 11.80 -7.63 -17.60
CA HIS A 33 12.73 -7.71 -16.48
C HIS A 33 12.02 -7.47 -15.14
N ILE A 34 11.17 -6.44 -15.05
CA ILE A 34 10.44 -6.17 -13.80
C ILE A 34 9.45 -7.28 -13.43
N ARG A 35 8.80 -7.89 -14.43
CA ARG A 35 7.85 -9.00 -14.20
C ARG A 35 8.51 -10.29 -13.76
N ARG A 36 9.80 -10.47 -14.07
CA ARG A 36 10.57 -11.68 -13.76
C ARG A 36 11.35 -11.59 -12.44
N HIS A 37 11.76 -10.38 -12.05
CA HIS A 37 12.67 -10.17 -10.92
C HIS A 37 12.05 -9.41 -9.75
N PHE A 38 10.82 -8.92 -9.90
CA PHE A 38 10.14 -8.16 -8.85
C PHE A 38 8.71 -8.66 -8.65
N GLN A 39 8.23 -8.49 -7.42
CA GLN A 39 6.89 -8.88 -7.04
C GLN A 39 5.91 -7.75 -7.33
N ARG A 40 4.83 -8.04 -8.06
CA ARG A 40 3.78 -7.05 -8.34
C ARG A 40 2.88 -6.92 -7.11
N VAL A 41 2.79 -5.71 -6.54
CA VAL A 41 1.95 -5.42 -5.37
C VAL A 41 0.58 -4.88 -5.81
N ALA A 42 0.57 -3.93 -6.75
CA ALA A 42 -0.64 -3.34 -7.32
C ALA A 42 -0.48 -3.13 -8.83
N HIS A 43 -1.49 -2.57 -9.50
CA HIS A 43 -1.39 -2.32 -10.93
C HIS A 43 -0.31 -1.28 -11.24
N GLY A 44 0.79 -1.70 -11.88
CA GLY A 44 1.91 -0.81 -12.22
C GLY A 44 2.87 -0.50 -11.07
N ILE A 45 2.74 -1.19 -9.93
CA ILE A 45 3.57 -0.98 -8.73
C ILE A 45 4.19 -2.30 -8.29
N TYR A 46 5.49 -2.26 -8.06
CA TYR A 46 6.34 -3.43 -7.82
C TYR A 46 7.15 -3.24 -6.54
N ALA A 47 7.47 -4.36 -5.90
CA ALA A 47 8.36 -4.47 -4.75
C ALA A 47 9.48 -5.48 -5.06
N VAL A 48 10.56 -5.44 -4.25
CA VAL A 48 11.61 -6.47 -4.30
C VAL A 48 11.03 -7.88 -4.09
N TRP A 49 11.64 -8.87 -4.73
CA TRP A 49 11.10 -10.24 -4.85
C TRP A 49 10.74 -10.91 -3.52
N ASP A 50 11.54 -10.69 -2.47
CA ASP A 50 11.33 -11.30 -1.15
C ASP A 50 10.40 -10.50 -0.22
N ALA A 51 9.76 -9.43 -0.73
CA ALA A 51 8.80 -8.68 0.04
C ALA A 51 7.50 -9.48 0.21
N ALA A 52 7.16 -9.83 1.46
CA ALA A 52 5.83 -10.34 1.77
C ALA A 52 4.77 -9.31 1.37
N VAL A 53 3.84 -9.67 0.47
CA VAL A 53 2.70 -8.80 0.11
C VAL A 53 1.70 -8.84 1.24
N THR A 54 1.89 -7.92 2.20
CA THR A 54 0.96 -7.67 3.30
C THR A 54 -0.10 -6.67 2.88
N HIS A 55 -1.21 -6.61 3.64
CA HIS A 55 -2.23 -5.59 3.42
C HIS A 55 -1.67 -4.17 3.58
N GLU A 56 -0.74 -3.99 4.51
CA GLU A 56 -0.01 -2.74 4.71
C GLU A 56 0.80 -2.34 3.46
N LEU A 57 1.58 -3.27 2.89
CA LEU A 57 2.35 -3.00 1.67
C LEU A 57 1.43 -2.66 0.49
N TRP A 58 0.26 -3.30 0.43
CA TRP A 58 -0.74 -2.98 -0.58
C TRP A 58 -1.33 -1.58 -0.40
N CYS A 59 -1.65 -1.17 0.83
CA CYS A 59 -2.09 0.19 1.13
C CYS A 59 -1.02 1.24 0.79
N GLN A 60 0.24 0.96 1.11
CA GLN A 60 1.38 1.82 0.73
C GLN A 60 1.51 1.93 -0.79
N ALA A 61 1.39 0.81 -1.52
CA ALA A 61 1.40 0.82 -2.97
C ALA A 61 0.27 1.68 -3.52
N LEU A 62 -0.96 1.55 -3.01
CA LEU A 62 -2.06 2.42 -3.44
C LEU A 62 -1.78 3.90 -3.17
N ALA A 63 -1.19 4.24 -2.01
CA ALA A 63 -0.86 5.63 -1.69
C ALA A 63 0.08 6.29 -2.71
N VAL A 64 0.88 5.52 -3.47
CA VAL A 64 1.75 6.04 -4.55
C VAL A 64 0.94 6.59 -5.74
N VAL A 65 -0.24 6.04 -6.01
CA VAL A 65 -1.09 6.42 -7.16
C VAL A 65 -2.32 7.23 -6.78
N LEU A 66 -2.66 7.22 -5.50
CA LEU A 66 -3.77 8.00 -4.97
C LEU A 66 -3.40 9.48 -4.88
N PRO A 67 -4.39 10.39 -5.01
CA PRO A 67 -4.15 11.79 -4.76
C PRO A 67 -3.78 12.03 -3.29
N ALA A 68 -3.06 13.11 -3.02
CA ALA A 68 -2.49 13.39 -1.69
C ALA A 68 -3.54 13.58 -0.59
N ASP A 69 -4.78 13.88 -0.97
CA ASP A 69 -5.94 14.04 -0.08
C ASP A 69 -6.76 12.75 0.09
N ALA A 70 -6.34 11.64 -0.52
CA ALA A 70 -7.03 10.37 -0.38
C ALA A 70 -6.92 9.82 1.04
N ILE A 71 -8.05 9.43 1.62
CA ILE A 71 -8.14 8.88 2.98
C ILE A 71 -8.44 7.38 2.90
N ILE A 72 -7.59 6.57 3.55
CA ILE A 72 -7.87 5.14 3.76
C ILE A 72 -8.89 5.03 4.91
N THR A 73 -10.04 4.40 4.67
CA THR A 73 -11.14 4.31 5.64
C THR A 73 -11.62 2.87 5.87
N GLY A 74 -12.49 2.69 6.87
CA GLY A 74 -13.20 1.44 7.13
C GLY A 74 -12.28 0.28 7.50
N ARG A 75 -12.47 -0.87 6.84
CA ARG A 75 -11.73 -2.11 7.14
C ARG A 75 -10.24 -2.01 6.85
N SER A 76 -9.85 -1.26 5.82
CA SER A 76 -8.44 -1.09 5.48
C SER A 76 -7.73 -0.25 6.54
N ALA A 77 -8.36 0.82 7.01
CA ALA A 77 -7.84 1.61 8.14
C ALA A 77 -7.76 0.76 9.41
N ALA A 78 -8.81 0.01 9.74
CA ALA A 78 -8.81 -0.87 10.91
C ALA A 78 -7.68 -1.91 10.86
N ASN A 79 -7.42 -2.51 9.68
CA ASN A 79 -6.33 -3.47 9.51
C ASN A 79 -4.95 -2.81 9.72
N LEU A 80 -4.73 -1.61 9.19
CA LEU A 80 -3.50 -0.84 9.41
C LEU A 80 -3.26 -0.52 10.89
N TYR A 81 -4.32 -0.22 11.65
CA TYR A 81 -4.23 0.05 13.09
C TYR A 81 -4.29 -1.21 13.97
N GLY A 82 -4.31 -2.42 13.37
CA GLY A 82 -4.42 -3.68 14.12
C GLY A 82 -5.74 -3.85 14.87
N LEU A 83 -6.79 -3.12 14.47
CA LEU A 83 -8.10 -3.17 15.10
C LEU A 83 -8.87 -4.41 14.64
N ALA A 84 -9.38 -5.17 15.60
CA ALA A 84 -10.27 -6.29 15.33
C ALA A 84 -11.59 -5.75 14.73
N LEU A 85 -11.88 -6.17 13.50
CA LEU A 85 -13.11 -5.78 12.82
C LEU A 85 -14.26 -6.71 13.24
N PRO A 86 -15.47 -6.17 13.48
CA PRO A 86 -16.63 -7.01 13.70
C PRO A 86 -16.93 -7.82 12.43
N THR A 87 -17.02 -9.14 12.57
CA THR A 87 -17.50 -10.02 11.49
C THR A 87 -18.96 -9.69 11.21
N ILE A 88 -19.22 -9.04 10.07
CA ILE A 88 -20.59 -8.81 9.61
C ILE A 88 -21.08 -10.14 9.03
N PRO A 89 -22.17 -10.73 9.55
CA PRO A 89 -22.72 -11.94 8.96
C PRO A 89 -23.17 -11.63 7.53
N SER A 90 -22.63 -12.36 6.56
CA SER A 90 -23.10 -12.30 5.17
C SER A 90 -24.56 -12.72 5.14
N ARG A 91 -25.47 -11.81 4.80
CA ARG A 91 -26.86 -12.19 4.52
C ARG A 91 -26.85 -13.04 3.25
N CYS A 92 -27.00 -14.35 3.41
CA CYS A 92 -27.34 -15.23 2.29
C CYS A 92 -28.70 -14.80 1.75
N SER A 93 -28.75 -14.53 0.45
CA SER A 93 -30.00 -14.38 -0.32
C SER A 93 -30.42 -15.73 -0.86
#